data_AF-A0A5K1DI42-F1
#
_entry.id   AF-A0A5K1DI42-F1
#
_cell.length_a   1.000
_cell.length_b   1.000
_cell.length_c   1.000
_cell.angle_alpha   90.00
_cell.angle_beta   90.00
_cell.angle_gamma   90.00
#
_symmetry.space_group_name_H-M   'P 1'
#
loop_
_entity.id
_entity.type
_entity.pdbx_description
1 polymer ?
#
loop_
_entity_poly.entity_id
_entity_poly.type
_entity_poly.pdbx_seq_one_letter_code
_entity_poly.pdbx_strand_id
1 'polypeptide(L)'
;VTLPFLVLHGEADTVTDPAVSQALYENASSTDKTLRLYPGMWHGLTSGEPDHNIDMVFEDIIAWLDTHSISYPVPGTPGHSTAGTASILAGQGGLGGGSYGRRCGQPHQNASFLCGLKGRPMYQCRQSAM
;
A
#
# COMPACT_ATOMS: atom_id res chain seq x y z
N VAL A 1 16.36 9.52 -18.30
CA VAL A 1 16.70 8.36 -17.42
C VAL A 1 16.69 7.10 -18.27
N THR A 2 17.73 6.27 -18.19
CA THR A 2 17.91 5.06 -19.02
C THR A 2 17.96 3.75 -18.23
N LEU A 3 18.08 3.82 -16.90
CA LEU A 3 18.06 2.65 -16.01
C LEU A 3 16.62 2.20 -15.74
N PRO A 4 16.38 0.92 -15.39
CA PRO A 4 15.10 0.44 -14.88
C PRO A 4 14.62 1.24 -13.66
N PHE A 5 13.34 1.61 -13.61
CA PHE A 5 12.77 2.30 -12.45
C PHE A 5 11.27 2.07 -12.24
N LEU A 6 10.87 2.19 -10.98
CA LEU A 6 9.49 2.18 -10.52
C LEU A 6 9.13 3.57 -9.95
N VAL A 7 8.01 4.13 -10.39
CA VAL A 7 7.43 5.36 -9.82
C VAL A 7 6.10 5.02 -9.16
N LEU A 8 5.99 5.37 -7.88
CA LEU A 8 4.80 5.24 -7.08
C LEU A 8 4.38 6.64 -6.64
N HIS A 9 3.14 7.04 -6.87
CA HIS A 9 2.68 8.39 -6.55
C HIS A 9 1.22 8.37 -6.07
N GLY A 10 0.91 9.16 -5.04
CA GLY A 10 -0.46 9.35 -4.58
C GLY A 10 -1.22 10.31 -5.49
N GLU A 11 -2.38 9.93 -6.03
CA GLU A 11 -3.13 10.77 -6.97
C GLU A 11 -3.64 12.08 -6.33
N ALA A 12 -3.79 12.10 -5.01
CA ALA A 12 -4.18 13.27 -4.23
C ALA A 12 -2.98 13.99 -3.57
N ASP A 13 -1.74 13.70 -3.98
CA ASP A 13 -0.56 14.39 -3.48
C ASP A 13 -0.58 15.88 -3.87
N THR A 14 -0.61 16.76 -2.86
CA THR A 14 -0.56 18.22 -3.03
C THR A 14 0.83 18.80 -2.75
N VAL A 15 1.77 17.98 -2.26
CA VAL A 15 3.17 18.37 -2.01
C VAL A 15 3.98 18.22 -3.29
N THR A 16 3.78 17.10 -3.99
CA THR A 16 4.38 16.85 -5.31
C THR A 16 3.26 16.56 -6.29
N ASP A 17 3.21 17.27 -7.42
CA ASP A 17 2.16 17.08 -8.44
C ASP A 17 2.36 15.73 -9.16
N PRO A 18 1.34 14.84 -9.23
CA PRO A 18 1.41 13.60 -9.99
C PRO A 18 1.78 13.78 -11.46
N ALA A 19 1.47 14.93 -12.07
CA ALA A 19 1.86 15.25 -13.44
C ALA A 19 3.38 15.25 -13.65
N VAL A 20 4.17 15.55 -12.60
CA VAL A 20 5.64 15.49 -12.66
C VAL A 20 6.10 14.04 -12.80
N SER A 21 5.48 13.11 -12.07
CA SER A 21 5.77 11.68 -12.19
C SER A 21 5.32 11.10 -13.52
N GLN A 22 4.19 11.55 -14.07
CA GLN A 22 3.76 11.21 -15.42
C GLN A 22 4.77 11.71 -16.47
N ALA A 23 5.19 12.97 -16.37
CA ALA A 23 6.18 13.54 -17.27
C ALA A 23 7.54 12.80 -17.20
N LEU A 24 7.99 12.40 -16.01
CA LEU A 24 9.19 11.56 -15.87
C LEU A 24 9.01 10.22 -16.60
N TYR A 25 7.87 9.55 -16.38
CA TYR A 25 7.58 8.27 -17.01
C TYR A 25 7.56 8.40 -18.54
N GLU A 26 6.88 9.40 -19.09
CA GLU A 26 6.76 9.61 -20.54
C GLU A 26 8.11 9.94 -21.18
N ASN A 27 8.86 10.87 -20.60
CA ASN A 27 10.08 11.40 -21.19
C ASN A 27 11.34 10.54 -20.93
N ALA A 28 11.29 9.60 -19.99
CA ALA A 28 12.43 8.71 -19.74
C ALA A 28 12.67 7.76 -20.91
N SER A 29 13.93 7.61 -21.33
CA SER A 29 14.35 6.66 -22.36
C SER A 29 14.51 5.22 -21.86
N SER A 30 14.19 4.93 -20.59
CA SER A 30 14.22 3.56 -20.08
C SER A 30 13.18 2.70 -20.79
N THR A 31 13.59 1.50 -21.20
CA THR A 31 12.71 0.47 -21.75
C THR A 31 11.94 -0.27 -20.67
N ASP A 32 12.46 -0.24 -19.44
CA ASP A 32 11.88 -0.87 -18.27
C ASP A 32 11.53 0.22 -17.27
N LYS A 33 10.27 0.61 -17.27
CA LYS A 33 9.76 1.67 -16.41
C LYS A 33 8.32 1.37 -16.09
N THR A 34 7.95 1.57 -14.83
CA THR A 34 6.58 1.37 -14.34
C THR A 34 6.12 2.60 -13.57
N LEU A 35 4.90 3.06 -13.81
CA LEU A 35 4.25 4.11 -13.04
C LEU A 35 2.95 3.56 -12.43
N ARG A 36 2.77 3.75 -11.12
CA ARG A 36 1.53 3.47 -10.41
C ARG A 36 1.05 4.73 -9.70
N LEU A 37 -0.20 5.10 -9.97
CA LEU A 37 -0.91 6.17 -9.29
C LEU A 37 -1.92 5.54 -8.35
N TYR A 38 -1.90 5.96 -7.08
CA TYR A 38 -2.78 5.43 -6.06
C TYR A 38 -3.91 6.42 -5.76
N PRO A 39 -5.17 6.11 -6.12
CA PRO A 39 -6.28 7.03 -5.96
C PRO A 39 -6.51 7.44 -4.50
N GLY A 40 -6.63 8.75 -4.27
CA GLY A 40 -6.93 9.32 -2.95
C GLY A 40 -5.77 9.28 -1.95
N MET A 41 -4.65 8.64 -2.27
CA MET A 41 -3.43 8.65 -1.45
C MET A 41 -2.65 9.95 -1.68
N TRP A 42 -1.97 10.41 -0.63
CA TRP A 42 -1.19 11.64 -0.56
C TRP A 42 0.31 11.32 -0.70
N HIS A 43 1.16 12.25 -0.27
CA HIS A 43 2.61 12.17 -0.39
C HIS A 43 3.25 10.97 0.33
N GLY A 44 2.73 10.61 1.50
CA GLY A 44 3.40 9.70 2.44
C GLY A 44 3.13 8.21 2.21
N LEU A 45 3.33 7.69 1.00
CA LEU A 45 2.89 6.32 0.63
C LEU A 45 3.37 5.19 1.56
N THR A 46 4.51 5.34 2.23
CA THR A 46 5.11 4.29 3.08
C THR A 46 4.96 4.51 4.59
N SER A 47 4.40 5.64 5.03
CA SER A 47 4.33 5.97 6.47
C SER A 47 3.28 7.02 6.88
N GLY A 48 2.59 7.66 5.92
CA GLY A 48 1.60 8.72 6.16
C GLY A 48 0.18 8.36 5.72
N GLU A 49 -0.04 7.10 5.34
CA GLU A 49 -1.29 6.56 4.83
C GLU A 49 -1.88 5.53 5.81
N PRO A 50 -3.16 5.15 5.71
CA PRO A 50 -3.71 4.04 6.48
C PRO A 50 -2.92 2.73 6.26
N ASP A 51 -2.81 1.89 7.29
CA ASP A 51 -2.00 0.66 7.25
C ASP A 51 -2.26 -0.20 6.00
N HIS A 52 -3.52 -0.42 5.62
CA HIS A 52 -3.88 -1.21 4.44
C HIS A 52 -3.35 -0.63 3.11
N ASN A 53 -3.26 0.70 3.02
CA ASN A 53 -2.71 1.38 1.86
C ASN A 53 -1.18 1.24 1.83
N ILE A 54 -0.54 1.36 3.00
CA ILE A 54 0.91 1.16 3.15
C ILE A 54 1.28 -0.28 2.77
N ASP A 55 0.53 -1.26 3.26
CA ASP A 55 0.75 -2.68 2.97
C ASP A 55 0.67 -2.94 1.46
N MET A 56 -0.36 -2.40 0.79
CA MET A 56 -0.51 -2.50 -0.67
C MET A 56 0.68 -1.88 -1.43
N VAL A 57 1.14 -0.71 -1.00
CA VAL A 57 2.32 -0.05 -1.61
C VAL A 57 3.57 -0.92 -1.45
N PHE A 58 3.79 -1.51 -0.27
CA PHE A 58 4.92 -2.41 -0.05
C PHE A 58 4.81 -3.70 -0.86
N GLU A 59 3.63 -4.29 -0.99
CA GLU A 59 3.40 -5.45 -1.85
C GLU A 59 3.80 -5.15 -3.30
N ASP A 60 3.42 -4.00 -3.84
CA ASP A 60 3.79 -3.57 -5.20
C ASP A 60 5.30 -3.33 -5.34
N ILE A 61 5.96 -2.75 -4.33
CA ILE A 61 7.42 -2.58 -4.32
C ILE A 61 8.12 -3.94 -4.34
N ILE A 62 7.71 -4.86 -3.46
CA ILE A 62 8.31 -6.19 -3.34
C ILE A 62 8.11 -6.98 -4.63
N ALA A 63 6.88 -7.00 -5.18
CA ALA A 63 6.59 -7.68 -6.43
C ALA A 63 7.44 -7.13 -7.60
N TRP A 64 7.66 -5.81 -7.65
CA TRP A 64 8.54 -5.24 -8.65
C TRP A 64 10.00 -5.67 -8.43
N LEU A 65 10.50 -5.66 -7.20
CA LEU A 65 11.86 -6.11 -6.90
C LEU A 65 12.08 -7.61 -7.17
N ASP A 66 11.10 -8.45 -6.89
CA ASP A 66 11.18 -9.90 -7.13
C ASP A 66 11.31 -10.22 -8.63
N THR A 67 10.70 -9.41 -9.49
CA THR A 67 10.84 -9.58 -10.95
C THR A 67 12.17 -9.09 -11.51
N HIS A 68 12.92 -8.27 -10.75
CA HIS A 68 14.21 -7.69 -11.17
C HIS A 68 15.40 -8.17 -10.35
N SER A 69 15.16 -9.01 -9.34
CA SER A 69 16.20 -9.65 -8.55
C SER A 69 16.37 -11.10 -9.00
N ILE A 70 17.62 -11.52 -9.16
CA ILE A 70 17.92 -12.92 -9.44
C ILE A 70 17.77 -13.66 -8.11
N SER A 71 16.75 -14.50 -8.00
CA SER A 71 16.67 -15.45 -6.88
C SER A 71 17.78 -16.49 -7.05
N TYR A 72 18.77 -16.47 -6.17
CA TYR A 72 19.68 -17.60 -6.06
C TYR A 72 18.96 -18.72 -5.31
N PRO A 73 18.84 -19.94 -5.89
CA PRO A 73 18.36 -21.07 -5.12
C PRO A 73 19.34 -21.31 -3.97
N VAL A 74 18.95 -20.98 -2.74
CA VAL A 74 19.72 -21.35 -1.57
C VAL A 74 19.55 -22.86 -1.39
N PRO A 75 20.61 -23.68 -1.53
CA PRO A 75 20.47 -25.12 -1.35
C PRO A 75 20.04 -25.41 0.10
N GLY A 76 18.86 -26.00 0.27
CA GLY A 76 18.38 -26.47 1.59
C GLY A 76 17.18 -25.74 2.18
N THR A 77 16.57 -24.77 1.50
CA THR A 77 15.24 -24.26 1.89
C THR A 77 14.14 -25.03 1.16
N PRO A 78 13.20 -25.70 1.85
CA PRO A 78 12.01 -26.25 1.22
C PRO A 78 11.24 -25.10 0.54
N GLY A 79 11.13 -25.14 -0.77
CA GLY A 79 10.46 -24.11 -1.55
C GLY A 79 9.01 -23.95 -1.11
N HIS A 80 8.66 -22.79 -0.56
CA HIS A 80 7.27 -22.37 -0.50
C HIS A 80 6.84 -22.08 -1.94
N SER A 81 6.12 -23.02 -2.53
CA SER A 81 5.50 -22.85 -3.84
C SER A 81 4.49 -21.72 -3.76
N THR A 82 4.81 -20.55 -4.33
CA THR A 82 3.81 -19.57 -4.73
C THR A 82 3.11 -20.09 -5.99
N ALA A 83 2.28 -21.11 -5.80
CA ALA A 83 1.34 -21.55 -6.82
C ALA A 83 0.33 -20.43 -7.02
N GLY A 84 0.35 -19.83 -8.22
CA GLY A 84 -0.66 -18.87 -8.66
C GLY A 84 -2.07 -19.43 -8.46
N THR A 85 -2.89 -18.72 -7.71
CA THR A 85 -4.32 -18.99 -7.62
C THR A 85 -4.98 -18.48 -8.90
N ALA A 86 -5.07 -19.37 -9.89
CA ALA A 86 -5.98 -19.20 -11.03
C ALA A 86 -7.35 -19.81 -10.69
N SER A 87 -8.39 -18.99 -10.90
CA SER A 87 -9.83 -19.25 -10.99
C SER A 87 -10.38 -20.65 -10.71
N ILE A 88 -11.29 -20.72 -9.73
CA ILE A 88 -12.41 -21.68 -9.75
C ILE A 88 -13.68 -20.88 -10.09
N LEU A 89 -14.23 -21.14 -11.28
CA LEU A 89 -15.62 -20.82 -11.63
C LEU A 89 -16.52 -21.91 -11.02
N ALA A 90 -17.46 -21.52 -10.17
CA ALA A 90 -18.66 -22.31 -9.90
C ALA A 90 -19.82 -21.34 -9.61
N GLY A 91 -20.88 -21.44 -10.42
CA GLY A 91 -22.06 -20.59 -10.35
C GLY A 91 -23.26 -21.21 -9.62
N GLN A 92 -24.21 -20.30 -9.34
CA GLN A 92 -25.67 -20.43 -9.19
C GLN A 92 -26.31 -20.84 -7.85
N GLY A 93 -27.27 -19.99 -7.44
CA GLY A 93 -28.38 -20.19 -6.48
C GLY A 93 -28.06 -19.75 -5.05
N GLY A 94 -28.78 -18.88 -4.33
CA GLY A 94 -30.15 -18.38 -4.42
C GLY A 94 -30.81 -18.45 -3.03
N LEU A 95 -31.43 -17.34 -2.59
CA LEU A 95 -32.46 -17.18 -1.54
C LEU A 95 -32.07 -16.83 -0.07
N GLY A 96 -32.72 -15.77 0.43
CA GLY A 96 -33.05 -15.49 1.85
C GLY A 96 -31.93 -14.80 2.65
N GLY A 97 -32.05 -13.57 3.14
CA GLY A 97 -33.15 -13.00 3.92
C GLY A 97 -32.77 -13.05 5.41
N GLY A 98 -32.26 -11.94 5.98
CA GLY A 98 -31.87 -11.91 7.39
C GLY A 98 -31.11 -10.66 7.82
N SER A 99 -31.86 -9.59 8.07
CA SER A 99 -31.42 -8.33 8.67
C SER A 99 -30.98 -8.50 10.13
N TYR A 100 -29.74 -8.10 10.46
CA TYR A 100 -29.35 -7.69 11.80
C TYR A 100 -28.64 -6.35 11.73
N GLY A 101 -29.33 -5.31 12.19
CA GLY A 101 -28.82 -3.95 12.19
C GLY A 101 -27.71 -3.73 13.22
N ARG A 102 -26.79 -2.83 12.87
CA ARG A 102 -26.07 -1.99 13.84
C ARG A 102 -26.06 -0.56 13.31
N ARG A 103 -26.74 0.32 14.05
CA ARG A 103 -26.58 1.77 14.01
C ARG A 103 -25.90 2.21 15.30
N CYS A 104 -25.32 3.42 15.23
CA CYS A 104 -24.61 4.20 16.25
C CYS A 104 -23.09 3.93 16.27
N GLY A 105 -22.20 4.90 15.98
CA GLY A 105 -22.36 6.32 15.65
C GLY A 105 -21.05 6.90 15.09
N GLN A 106 -21.15 8.02 14.39
CA GLN A 106 -20.01 8.78 13.90
C GLN A 106 -19.24 9.44 15.07
N PRO A 107 -17.93 9.61 14.90
CA PRO A 107 -17.31 10.89 15.23
C PRO A 107 -16.68 11.48 13.96
N HIS A 108 -17.29 12.58 13.52
CA HIS A 108 -16.66 13.53 12.63
C HIS A 108 -15.53 14.23 13.41
N GLN A 109 -14.28 13.97 13.07
CA GLN A 109 -13.17 14.84 13.45
C GLN A 109 -12.17 14.87 12.29
N ASN A 110 -12.03 16.05 11.69
CA ASN A 110 -10.99 16.39 10.73
C ASN A 110 -9.62 16.11 11.36
N ALA A 111 -8.99 15.00 11.00
CA ALA A 111 -7.62 14.72 11.39
C ALA A 111 -6.69 15.25 10.30
N SER A 112 -6.25 16.50 10.47
CA SER A 112 -5.14 17.06 9.70
C SER A 112 -3.85 16.36 10.12
N PHE A 113 -3.44 15.33 9.38
CA PHE A 113 -2.12 14.73 9.53
C PHE A 113 -1.08 15.64 8.87
N LEU A 114 -0.69 16.69 9.58
CA LEU A 114 0.55 17.39 9.32
C LEU A 114 1.68 16.47 9.78
N CYS A 115 2.43 15.90 8.83
CA CYS A 115 3.68 15.21 9.12
C CYS A 115 4.63 16.20 9.82
N GLY A 116 4.69 16.10 11.15
CA GLY A 116 5.49 16.94 12.02
C GLY A 116 6.19 16.07 13.05
N LEU A 117 7.50 15.93 12.90
CA LEU A 117 8.45 15.37 13.86
C LEU A 117 8.11 15.83 15.30
N LYS A 118 7.43 15.01 16.10
CA LYS A 118 7.37 15.15 17.56
C LYS A 118 7.43 13.79 18.24
N GLY A 119 8.29 13.74 19.26
CA GLY A 119 8.81 12.53 19.89
C GLY A 119 7.79 11.62 20.55
N ARG A 120 8.28 10.40 20.82
CA ARG A 120 7.59 9.29 21.48
C ARG A 120 6.89 9.72 22.78
N PRO A 121 5.62 9.35 23.01
CA PRO A 121 5.05 9.36 24.35
C PRO A 121 5.47 8.09 25.10
N MET A 122 6.18 8.25 26.21
CA MET A 122 6.40 7.20 27.20
C MET A 122 5.05 6.84 27.83
N TYR A 123 4.64 5.58 27.71
CA TYR A 123 3.51 5.02 28.46
C TYR A 123 3.91 4.90 29.94
N GLN A 124 3.55 5.90 30.75
CA GLN A 124 3.63 5.76 32.20
C GLN A 124 2.40 4.97 32.68
N CYS A 125 2.59 3.66 32.85
CA CYS A 125 1.65 2.78 33.55
C CYS A 125 1.55 3.25 35.01
N ARG A 126 0.47 3.95 35.37
CA ARG A 126 0.17 4.31 36.75
C ARG A 126 -0.40 3.07 37.45
N GLN A 127 0.40 2.45 38.30
CA GLN A 127 -0.09 1.52 39.33
C GLN A 127 -0.98 2.31 40.30
N SER A 128 -2.22 1.83 40.51
CA SER A 128 -3.00 2.16 41.71
C SER A 128 -2.73 1.08 42.74
N ALA A 129 -2.29 1.47 43.93
CA ALA A 129 -2.34 0.65 45.13
C ALA A 129 -2.73 1.54 46.31
N MET A 130 -3.90 1.22 46.86
CA MET A 130 -4.48 1.48 48.20
C MET A 130 -4.51 2.92 48.73
#